data_AF-A0A5C7Y300-F1
#
_entry.id   AF-A0A5C7Y300-F1
#
_cell.length_a   1.000
_cell.length_b   1.000
_cell.length_c   1.000
_cell.angle_alpha   90.00
_cell.angle_beta   90.00
_cell.angle_gamma   90.00
#
_symmetry.space_group_name_H-M   'P 1'
#
loop_
_entity.id
_entity.type
_entity.pdbx_description
1 polymer ?
#
loop_
_entity_poly.entity_id
_entity_poly.type
_entity_poly.pdbx_seq_one_letter_code
_entity_poly.pdbx_strand_id
1 'polypeptide(L)'
;MIEPTFPPGLTIITEPLPAETPMSSYKLPTSAEEAVARVVAFWNGAPNRLGLHPKVVAAQAPLMCNPTRVALGRAATCAGGTILYDVAGIQQMLNNKPNGPIAMTVVMAHEVGHLIANEFGAGGQLTDAPNVGGVEAAELSADCFGGMYMHSTGLSASVVDAAVALTGVGAGSVRTEAFHDGLSTTDPNVCVDRYLN
;
A
#
# COMPACT_ATOMS: atom_id res chain seq x y z
N MET A 1 -27.44 -15.95 -11.10
CA MET A 1 -26.45 -14.87 -11.15
C MET A 1 -26.99 -13.77 -10.27
N ILE A 2 -26.38 -13.55 -9.12
CA ILE A 2 -26.78 -12.52 -8.15
C ILE A 2 -25.76 -11.39 -8.35
N GLU A 3 -26.22 -10.25 -8.86
CA GLU A 3 -25.37 -9.06 -8.97
C GLU A 3 -25.04 -8.53 -7.57
N PRO A 4 -23.78 -8.17 -7.27
CA PRO A 4 -23.45 -7.52 -6.01
C PRO A 4 -24.08 -6.13 -5.97
N THR A 5 -24.96 -5.91 -5.00
CA THR A 5 -25.53 -4.59 -4.70
C THR A 5 -24.52 -3.78 -3.91
N PHE A 6 -23.86 -2.82 -4.57
CA PHE A 6 -23.06 -1.79 -3.91
C PHE A 6 -23.97 -0.80 -3.16
N PRO A 7 -23.51 -0.22 -2.03
CA PRO A 7 -24.27 0.82 -1.34
C PRO A 7 -24.46 2.04 -2.26
N PRO A 8 -25.67 2.61 -2.34
CA PRO A 8 -25.93 3.81 -3.13
C PRO A 8 -25.19 5.00 -2.51
N GLY A 9 -24.20 5.56 -3.22
CA GLY A 9 -23.52 6.79 -2.80
C GLY A 9 -22.07 6.99 -3.27
N LEU A 10 -21.42 5.97 -3.83
CA LEU A 10 -20.06 6.14 -4.39
C LEU A 10 -20.14 6.69 -5.82
N THR A 11 -20.17 8.02 -5.96
CA THR A 11 -20.00 8.65 -7.26
C THR A 11 -18.53 8.54 -7.66
N ILE A 12 -18.21 7.71 -8.65
CA ILE A 12 -16.89 7.71 -9.29
C ILE A 12 -16.75 9.04 -10.03
N ILE A 13 -15.94 9.95 -9.48
CA ILE A 13 -15.62 11.22 -10.14
C ILE A 13 -14.47 10.94 -11.09
N THR A 14 -14.73 10.96 -12.39
CA THR A 14 -13.74 10.81 -13.47
C THR A 14 -12.89 12.06 -13.70
N GLU A 15 -12.73 12.92 -12.69
CA GLU A 15 -11.87 14.10 -12.85
C GLU A 15 -10.41 13.64 -12.89
N PRO A 16 -9.63 14.05 -13.90
CA PRO A 16 -8.21 13.76 -13.94
C PRO A 16 -7.56 14.36 -12.69
N LEU A 17 -6.75 13.55 -12.00
CA LEU A 17 -5.92 14.03 -10.90
C LEU A 17 -5.12 15.26 -11.35
N PRO A 18 -4.84 16.21 -10.44
CA PRO A 18 -4.04 17.38 -10.76
C PRO A 18 -2.70 16.96 -11.39
N ALA A 19 -2.27 17.72 -12.40
CA ALA A 19 -1.07 17.47 -13.18
C ALA A 19 0.14 17.14 -12.30
N GLU A 20 0.96 16.18 -12.77
CA GLU A 20 2.16 15.67 -12.09
C GLU A 20 2.95 16.80 -11.43
N THR A 21 3.12 16.70 -10.11
CA THR A 21 3.97 17.66 -9.40
C THR A 21 5.40 17.45 -9.90
N PRO A 22 6.12 18.50 -10.36
CA PRO A 22 7.47 18.32 -10.88
C PRO A 22 8.38 17.60 -9.87
N MET A 23 9.14 16.62 -10.35
CA MET A 23 10.04 15.73 -9.58
C MET A 23 10.88 16.42 -8.48
N SER A 24 11.17 17.73 -8.61
CA SER A 24 12.07 18.45 -7.71
C SER A 24 11.47 18.81 -6.33
N SER A 25 10.19 18.52 -6.05
CA SER A 25 9.56 18.90 -4.77
C SER A 25 9.16 17.73 -3.87
N TYR A 26 9.29 16.46 -4.32
CA TYR A 26 8.93 15.34 -3.45
C TYR A 26 9.97 15.17 -2.33
N LYS A 27 9.61 15.64 -1.13
CA LYS A 27 10.44 15.48 0.07
C LYS A 27 10.26 14.07 0.62
N LEU A 28 11.31 13.25 0.63
CA LEU A 28 11.24 11.89 1.19
C LEU A 28 10.85 11.93 2.70
N PRO A 29 10.00 11.00 3.16
CA PRO A 29 9.68 10.89 4.58
C PRO A 29 10.89 10.40 5.38
N THR A 30 10.94 10.80 6.65
CA THR A 30 12.06 10.52 7.57
C THR A 30 11.71 9.50 8.65
N SER A 31 10.44 9.10 8.75
CA SER A 31 9.97 8.03 9.64
C SER A 31 8.82 7.24 9.02
N ALA A 32 8.50 6.08 9.61
CA ALA A 32 7.35 5.27 9.23
C ALA A 32 6.03 6.04 9.40
N GLU A 33 5.86 6.77 10.50
CA GLU A 33 4.67 7.57 10.78
C GLU A 33 4.48 8.69 9.75
N GLU A 34 5.57 9.36 9.36
CA GLU A 34 5.50 10.40 8.32
C GLU A 34 5.09 9.80 6.97
N ALA A 35 5.65 8.64 6.62
CA ALA A 35 5.25 7.92 5.40
C ALA A 35 3.78 7.51 5.43
N VAL A 36 3.30 6.87 6.50
CA VAL A 36 1.88 6.49 6.66
C VAL A 36 0.99 7.74 6.59
N ALA A 37 1.34 8.83 7.28
CA ALA A 37 0.55 10.06 7.27
C ALA A 37 0.40 10.63 5.85
N ARG A 38 1.43 10.55 5.01
CA ARG A 38 1.39 11.01 3.62
C ARG A 38 0.54 10.10 2.73
N VAL A 39 0.67 8.78 2.89
CA VAL A 39 -0.16 7.81 2.16
C VAL A 39 -1.63 8.00 2.53
N VAL A 40 -1.94 8.10 3.83
CA VAL A 40 -3.29 8.36 4.34
C VAL A 40 -3.82 9.70 3.82
N ALA A 41 -3.00 10.76 3.80
CA ALA A 41 -3.42 12.06 3.26
C ALA A 41 -3.79 11.98 1.76
N PHE A 42 -3.05 11.20 0.97
CA PHE A 42 -3.39 10.94 -0.44
C PHE A 42 -4.75 10.24 -0.59
N TRP A 43 -4.98 9.17 0.19
CA TRP A 43 -6.22 8.39 0.11
C TRP A 43 -7.44 9.04 0.78
N ASN A 44 -7.22 9.93 1.75
CA ASN A 44 -8.29 10.74 2.34
C ASN A 44 -8.59 12.00 1.52
N GLY A 45 -7.65 12.43 0.70
CA GLY A 45 -7.83 13.53 -0.24
C GLY A 45 -8.86 13.22 -1.33
N ALA A 46 -9.23 14.25 -2.09
CA ALA A 46 -9.98 14.04 -3.32
C ALA A 46 -9.09 13.32 -4.36
N PRO A 47 -9.66 12.45 -5.21
CA PRO A 47 -11.09 12.08 -5.28
C PRO A 47 -11.48 10.93 -4.32
N ASN A 48 -10.52 10.28 -3.66
CA ASN A 48 -10.68 9.01 -2.97
C ASN A 48 -11.58 9.06 -1.71
N ARG A 49 -11.40 10.07 -0.83
CA ARG A 49 -12.23 10.35 0.37
C ARG A 49 -12.51 9.14 1.30
N LEU A 50 -11.52 8.26 1.51
CA LEU A 50 -11.71 7.00 2.25
C LEU A 50 -11.85 7.13 3.78
N GLY A 51 -11.44 8.25 4.39
CA GLY A 51 -11.60 8.44 5.84
C GLY A 51 -10.71 7.55 6.72
N LEU A 52 -9.54 7.14 6.21
CA LEU A 52 -8.56 6.29 6.89
C LEU A 52 -7.96 7.00 8.11
N HIS A 53 -7.91 6.30 9.25
CA HIS A 53 -7.29 6.80 10.48
C HIS A 53 -6.48 5.72 11.20
N PRO A 54 -5.41 5.19 10.58
CA PRO A 54 -4.64 4.12 11.20
C PRO A 54 -3.91 4.57 12.46
N LYS A 55 -3.82 3.65 13.43
CA LYS A 55 -2.92 3.81 14.57
C LYS A 55 -1.55 3.24 14.21
N VAL A 56 -0.53 4.09 14.10
CA VAL A 56 0.84 3.63 13.82
C VAL A 56 1.57 3.39 15.15
N VAL A 57 2.19 2.22 15.30
CA VAL A 57 2.84 1.80 16.55
C VAL A 57 4.22 1.21 16.27
N ALA A 58 5.23 1.83 16.89
CA ALA A 58 6.58 1.29 16.96
C ALA A 58 6.62 -0.03 17.74
N ALA A 59 7.26 -1.05 17.18
CA ALA A 59 7.43 -2.35 17.80
C ALA A 59 8.84 -2.92 17.52
N GLN A 60 9.14 -4.08 18.11
CA GLN A 60 10.33 -4.87 17.80
C GLN A 60 9.90 -6.16 17.11
N ALA A 61 10.65 -6.60 16.09
CA ALA A 61 10.43 -7.89 15.47
C ALA A 61 10.59 -9.06 16.48
N PRO A 62 9.85 -10.18 16.33
CA PRO A 62 8.82 -10.41 15.31
C PRO A 62 7.57 -9.56 15.55
N LEU A 63 7.02 -9.00 14.48
CA LEU A 63 5.77 -8.24 14.56
C LEU A 63 4.60 -9.20 14.73
N MET A 64 3.76 -8.96 15.74
CA MET A 64 2.64 -9.84 16.08
C MET A 64 1.35 -9.03 16.19
N CYS A 65 0.44 -9.25 15.26
CA CYS A 65 -0.92 -8.71 15.33
C CYS A 65 -1.83 -9.54 16.25
N ASN A 66 -1.50 -10.82 16.41
CA ASN A 66 -2.12 -11.72 17.39
C ASN A 66 -1.10 -12.80 17.78
N PRO A 67 -1.32 -13.55 18.88
CA PRO A 67 -0.36 -14.53 19.38
C PRO A 67 -0.08 -15.72 18.43
N THR A 68 -0.87 -15.89 17.36
CA THR A 68 -0.80 -17.05 16.47
C THR A 68 -0.28 -16.73 15.07
N ARG A 69 -0.09 -15.44 14.74
CA ARG A 69 0.47 -14.99 13.45
C ARG A 69 1.61 -13.99 13.68
N VAL A 70 2.78 -14.37 13.15
CA VAL A 70 3.94 -13.51 13.03
C VAL A 70 3.96 -12.91 11.62
N ALA A 71 4.02 -11.59 11.52
CA ALA A 71 4.30 -10.94 10.26
C ALA A 71 5.79 -11.03 9.95
N LEU A 72 6.11 -11.43 8.71
CA LEU A 72 7.48 -11.61 8.22
C LEU A 72 8.09 -10.31 7.67
N GLY A 73 7.28 -9.25 7.55
CA GLY A 73 7.67 -7.95 7.05
C GLY A 73 8.32 -7.03 8.09
N ARG A 74 8.78 -5.87 7.62
CA ARG A 74 9.25 -4.75 8.47
C ARG A 74 8.09 -3.93 9.04
N ALA A 75 6.88 -4.22 8.59
CA ALA A 75 5.63 -3.67 9.07
C ALA A 75 4.51 -4.71 8.95
N ALA A 76 3.37 -4.43 9.58
CA ALA A 76 2.19 -5.26 9.54
C ALA A 76 0.93 -4.46 9.88
N THR A 77 -0.10 -4.58 9.05
CA THR A 77 -1.46 -4.15 9.38
C THR A 77 -2.19 -5.20 10.22
N CYS A 78 -2.67 -4.77 11.38
CA CYS A 78 -3.43 -5.57 12.33
C CYS A 78 -4.92 -5.20 12.31
N ALA A 79 -5.75 -6.09 12.86
CA ALA A 79 -7.16 -5.84 13.07
C ALA A 79 -7.39 -4.52 13.84
N GLY A 80 -8.45 -3.80 13.47
CA GLY A 80 -8.78 -2.50 14.05
C GLY A 80 -7.93 -1.33 13.53
N GLY A 81 -7.25 -1.49 12.38
CA GLY A 81 -6.57 -0.39 11.70
C GLY A 81 -5.22 0.00 12.32
N THR A 82 -4.58 -0.90 13.08
CA THR A 82 -3.26 -0.63 13.67
C THR A 82 -2.16 -1.09 12.72
N ILE A 83 -1.20 -0.22 12.41
CA ILE A 83 0.02 -0.57 11.67
C ILE A 83 1.17 -0.66 12.66
N LEU A 84 1.74 -1.86 12.82
CA LEU A 84 2.96 -2.08 13.57
C LEU A 84 4.16 -1.93 12.63
N TYR A 85 5.28 -1.40 13.12
CA TYR A 85 6.53 -1.40 12.37
C TYR A 85 7.73 -1.76 13.25
N ASP A 86 8.69 -2.49 12.68
CA ASP A 86 9.93 -2.84 13.37
C ASP A 86 10.89 -1.65 13.36
N VAL A 87 11.15 -1.06 14.53
CA VAL A 87 11.97 0.15 14.66
C VAL A 87 13.38 -0.07 14.08
N ALA A 88 14.00 -1.22 14.35
CA ALA A 88 15.34 -1.51 13.88
C ALA A 88 15.37 -1.70 12.35
N GLY A 89 14.41 -2.45 11.82
CA GLY A 89 14.21 -2.63 10.38
C GLY A 89 13.97 -1.31 9.65
N ILE A 90 13.08 -0.46 10.14
CA ILE A 90 12.81 0.85 9.50
C ILE A 90 14.05 1.74 9.55
N GLN A 91 14.77 1.78 10.68
CA GLN A 91 16.01 2.56 10.77
C GLN A 91 17.07 2.06 9.78
N GLN A 92 17.20 0.75 9.60
CA GLN A 92 18.12 0.18 8.62
C GLN A 92 17.73 0.60 7.19
N MET A 93 16.44 0.62 6.85
CA MET A 93 15.98 1.10 5.54
C MET A 93 16.33 2.57 5.36
N LEU A 94 16.01 3.44 6.32
CA LEU A 94 16.31 4.87 6.25
C LEU A 94 17.81 5.17 6.07
N ASN A 95 18.67 4.32 6.63
CA ASN A 95 20.12 4.43 6.49
C ASN A 95 20.63 3.97 5.11
N ASN A 96 19.87 3.16 4.36
CA ASN A 96 20.26 2.64 3.05
C ASN A 96 20.00 3.67 1.93
N LYS A 97 20.82 4.71 1.87
CA LYS A 97 20.67 5.80 0.88
C LYS A 97 21.17 5.40 -0.51
N PRO A 98 20.58 5.96 -1.60
CA PRO A 98 19.51 6.96 -1.59
C PRO A 98 18.09 6.38 -1.53
N ASN A 99 17.90 5.10 -1.86
CA ASN A 99 16.56 4.53 -2.13
C ASN A 99 15.81 4.05 -0.88
N GLY A 100 16.49 3.94 0.26
CA GLY A 100 15.97 3.40 1.50
C GLY A 100 14.71 4.10 2.04
N PRO A 101 14.63 5.45 2.09
CA PRO A 101 13.40 6.14 2.46
C PRO A 101 12.23 5.90 1.49
N ILE A 102 12.51 5.71 0.20
CA ILE A 102 11.50 5.37 -0.80
C ILE A 102 11.03 3.93 -0.57
N ALA A 103 11.96 3.00 -0.34
CA ALA A 103 11.64 1.61 -0.03
C ALA A 103 10.81 1.50 1.25
N MET A 104 11.13 2.28 2.28
CA MET A 104 10.33 2.37 3.51
C MET A 104 8.92 2.86 3.20
N THR A 105 8.80 3.85 2.33
CA THR A 105 7.50 4.38 1.88
C THR A 105 6.69 3.32 1.15
N VAL A 106 7.31 2.51 0.29
CA VAL A 106 6.65 1.37 -0.37
C VAL A 106 6.09 0.38 0.65
N VAL A 107 6.87 0.02 1.68
CA VAL A 107 6.40 -0.87 2.76
C VAL A 107 5.22 -0.25 3.51
N MET A 108 5.30 1.03 3.91
CA MET A 108 4.19 1.69 4.60
C MET A 108 2.95 1.82 3.71
N ALA A 109 3.13 2.08 2.42
CA ALA A 109 2.02 2.20 1.47
C ALA A 109 1.31 0.86 1.24
N HIS A 110 2.06 -0.25 1.21
CA HIS A 110 1.50 -1.60 1.23
C HIS A 110 0.63 -1.83 2.48
N GLU A 111 1.12 -1.51 3.68
CA GLU A 111 0.33 -1.72 4.90
C GLU A 111 -0.98 -0.90 4.89
N VAL A 112 -0.93 0.33 4.39
CA VAL A 112 -2.15 1.14 4.20
C VAL A 112 -3.05 0.55 3.12
N GLY A 113 -2.49 -0.11 2.10
CA GLY A 113 -3.20 -0.89 1.08
C GLY A 113 -4.19 -1.90 1.66
N HIS A 114 -3.80 -2.63 2.71
CA HIS A 114 -4.68 -3.54 3.43
C HIS A 114 -5.89 -2.81 4.06
N LEU A 115 -5.69 -1.60 4.56
CA LEU A 115 -6.78 -0.79 5.12
C LEU A 115 -7.72 -0.27 4.03
N ILE A 116 -7.16 0.16 2.89
CA ILE A 116 -7.94 0.61 1.73
C ILE A 116 -8.85 -0.52 1.25
N ALA A 117 -8.33 -1.73 1.08
CA ALA A 117 -9.12 -2.89 0.69
C ALA A 117 -10.32 -3.14 1.63
N ASN A 118 -10.17 -2.88 2.93
CA ASN A 118 -11.27 -2.95 3.90
C ASN A 118 -12.31 -1.83 3.70
N GLU A 119 -11.89 -0.60 3.43
CA GLU A 119 -12.81 0.51 3.14
C GLU A 119 -13.61 0.29 1.84
N PHE A 120 -13.03 -0.40 0.86
CA PHE A 120 -13.75 -0.87 -0.33
C PHE A 120 -14.67 -2.07 -0.07
N GLY A 121 -14.73 -2.58 1.17
CA GLY A 121 -15.53 -3.74 1.55
C GLY A 121 -14.98 -5.08 1.03
N ALA A 122 -13.76 -5.10 0.48
CA ALA A 122 -13.19 -6.23 -0.22
C ALA A 122 -12.18 -7.04 0.60
N GLY A 123 -11.70 -6.54 1.74
CA GLY A 123 -10.61 -7.17 2.50
C GLY A 123 -10.88 -8.63 2.92
N GLY A 124 -12.12 -8.95 3.33
CA GLY A 124 -12.51 -10.33 3.61
C GLY A 124 -12.49 -11.21 2.36
N GLN A 125 -13.06 -10.72 1.24
CA GLN A 125 -13.10 -11.45 -0.02
C GLN A 125 -11.70 -11.71 -0.59
N LEU A 126 -10.80 -10.73 -0.49
CA LEU A 126 -9.41 -10.85 -0.91
C LEU A 126 -8.60 -11.82 -0.03
N THR A 127 -8.93 -11.93 1.25
CA THR A 127 -8.31 -12.91 2.16
C THR A 127 -8.73 -14.33 1.82
N ASP A 128 -9.98 -14.51 1.40
CA ASP A 128 -10.56 -15.82 1.06
C ASP A 128 -10.35 -16.22 -0.41
N ALA A 129 -9.88 -15.29 -1.25
CA ALA A 129 -9.63 -15.53 -2.67
C ALA A 129 -8.42 -16.47 -2.88
N PRO A 130 -8.41 -17.25 -3.99
CA PRO A 130 -7.28 -18.11 -4.30
C PRO A 130 -5.95 -17.36 -4.43
N ASN A 131 -4.87 -18.00 -3.99
CA ASN A 131 -3.54 -17.44 -4.18
C ASN A 131 -3.19 -17.32 -5.67
N VAL A 132 -2.59 -16.20 -6.05
CA VAL A 132 -2.08 -15.95 -7.40
C VAL A 132 -0.57 -16.11 -7.39
N GLY A 133 -0.06 -17.08 -8.14
CA GLY A 133 1.38 -17.39 -8.15
C GLY A 133 1.96 -17.74 -6.77
N GLY A 134 1.13 -18.26 -5.86
CA GLY A 134 1.52 -18.61 -4.49
C GLY A 134 1.46 -17.47 -3.47
N VAL A 135 1.01 -16.28 -3.87
CA VAL A 135 0.84 -15.10 -2.99
C VAL A 135 -0.65 -14.88 -2.72
N GLU A 136 -1.00 -14.51 -1.48
CA GLU A 136 -2.37 -14.19 -1.09
C GLU A 136 -2.89 -12.99 -1.91
N ALA A 137 -4.13 -13.05 -2.39
CA ALA A 137 -4.73 -11.97 -3.19
C ALA A 137 -4.79 -10.63 -2.43
N ALA A 138 -5.00 -10.67 -1.12
CA ALA A 138 -4.93 -9.48 -0.25
C ALA A 138 -3.56 -8.78 -0.30
N GLU A 139 -2.46 -9.53 -0.34
CA GLU A 139 -1.11 -8.96 -0.45
C GLU A 139 -0.87 -8.28 -1.81
N LEU A 140 -1.37 -8.87 -2.89
CA LEU A 140 -1.26 -8.30 -4.24
C LEU A 140 -2.13 -7.05 -4.40
N SER A 141 -3.33 -7.07 -3.83
CA SER A 141 -4.20 -5.89 -3.76
C SER A 141 -3.50 -4.74 -3.01
N ALA A 142 -2.89 -5.04 -1.85
CA ALA A 142 -2.13 -4.08 -1.09
C ALA A 142 -0.90 -3.53 -1.84
N ASP A 143 -0.17 -4.39 -2.56
CA ASP A 143 0.93 -3.98 -3.44
C ASP A 143 0.44 -3.01 -4.53
N CYS A 144 -0.69 -3.30 -5.16
CA CYS A 144 -1.31 -2.44 -6.18
C CYS A 144 -1.70 -1.06 -5.62
N PHE A 145 -2.36 -1.00 -4.46
CA PHE A 145 -2.65 0.29 -3.81
C PHE A 145 -1.39 1.07 -3.44
N GLY A 146 -0.34 0.36 -3.01
CA GLY A 146 0.98 0.94 -2.80
C GLY A 146 1.57 1.56 -4.06
N GLY A 147 1.44 0.87 -5.20
CA GLY A 147 1.81 1.35 -6.52
C GLY A 147 1.10 2.64 -6.90
N MET A 148 -0.23 2.71 -6.72
CA MET A 148 -1.01 3.92 -7.03
C MET A 148 -0.53 5.16 -6.25
N TYR A 149 -0.22 4.98 -4.96
CA TYR A 149 0.37 6.08 -4.18
C TYR A 149 1.75 6.46 -4.72
N MET A 150 2.60 5.48 -5.07
CA MET A 150 3.93 5.78 -5.59
C MET A 150 3.88 6.50 -6.94
N HIS A 151 2.91 6.19 -7.80
CA HIS A 151 2.64 6.95 -9.03
C HIS A 151 2.38 8.44 -8.72
N SER A 152 1.57 8.74 -7.70
CA SER A 152 1.23 10.12 -7.34
C SER A 152 2.41 10.94 -6.82
N THR A 153 3.54 10.30 -6.46
CA THR A 153 4.74 11.02 -5.97
C THR A 153 5.51 11.72 -7.09
N GLY A 154 5.28 11.34 -8.35
CA GLY A 154 6.02 11.84 -9.51
C GLY A 154 7.47 11.37 -9.59
N LEU A 155 7.92 10.45 -8.73
CA LEU A 155 9.25 9.84 -8.82
C LEU A 155 9.37 9.03 -10.12
N SER A 156 10.54 9.02 -10.74
CA SER A 156 10.75 8.24 -11.96
C SER A 156 10.62 6.74 -11.70
N ALA A 157 10.07 6.00 -12.67
CA ALA A 157 9.90 4.55 -12.57
C ALA A 157 11.19 3.82 -12.15
N SER A 158 12.33 4.21 -12.73
CA SER A 158 13.63 3.62 -12.39
C SER A 158 14.04 3.80 -10.92
N VAL A 159 13.68 4.92 -10.30
CA VAL A 159 13.96 5.18 -8.88
C VAL A 159 13.02 4.36 -8.00
N VAL A 160 11.75 4.26 -8.39
CA VAL A 160 10.76 3.44 -7.68
C VAL A 160 11.12 1.96 -7.77
N ASP A 161 11.48 1.44 -8.94
CA ASP A 161 11.89 0.04 -9.13
C ASP A 161 13.12 -0.32 -8.29
N ALA A 162 14.12 0.57 -8.27
CA ALA A 162 15.32 0.38 -7.46
C ALA A 162 15.01 0.38 -5.94
N ALA A 163 13.94 1.05 -5.50
CA ALA A 163 13.46 1.02 -4.13
C ALA A 163 12.61 -0.22 -3.84
N VAL A 164 11.72 -0.63 -4.75
CA VAL A 164 10.88 -1.84 -4.64
C VAL A 164 11.75 -3.08 -4.46
N ALA A 165 12.88 -3.17 -5.17
CA ALA A 165 13.87 -4.24 -5.05
C ALA A 165 14.48 -4.40 -3.64
N LEU A 166 14.34 -3.39 -2.76
CA LEU A 166 14.80 -3.43 -1.37
C LEU A 166 13.71 -3.89 -0.39
N THR A 167 12.53 -4.26 -0.87
CA THR A 167 11.35 -4.60 -0.07
C THR A 167 10.86 -6.03 -0.34
N GLY A 168 9.87 -6.49 0.43
CA GLY A 168 9.18 -7.76 0.16
C GLY A 168 8.38 -7.76 -1.15
N VAL A 169 8.00 -6.60 -1.68
CA VAL A 169 7.30 -6.45 -2.96
C VAL A 169 8.20 -6.86 -4.13
N GLY A 170 9.47 -6.47 -4.08
CA GLY A 170 10.47 -6.81 -5.10
C GLY A 170 10.99 -8.26 -5.02
N ALA A 171 10.56 -9.05 -4.04
CA ALA A 171 11.07 -10.41 -3.84
C ALA A 171 10.49 -11.44 -4.83
N GLY A 172 9.40 -11.13 -5.53
CA GLY A 172 8.77 -12.03 -6.49
C GLY A 172 8.11 -11.28 -7.65
N SER A 173 8.06 -11.93 -8.83
CA SER A 173 7.54 -11.31 -10.05
C SER A 173 6.08 -10.89 -9.91
N VAL A 174 5.23 -11.74 -9.32
CA VAL A 174 3.78 -11.46 -9.17
C VAL A 174 3.50 -10.26 -8.27
N ARG A 175 4.26 -10.10 -7.18
CA ARG A 175 4.15 -8.92 -6.30
C ARG A 175 4.61 -7.64 -7.00
N THR A 176 5.71 -7.74 -7.74
CA THR A 176 6.23 -6.60 -8.51
C THR A 176 5.26 -6.20 -9.63
N GLU A 177 4.68 -7.18 -10.34
CA GLU A 177 3.63 -6.96 -11.34
C GLU A 177 2.40 -6.28 -10.72
N ALA A 178 1.95 -6.75 -9.55
CA ALA A 178 0.82 -6.14 -8.86
C ALA A 178 1.07 -4.69 -8.46
N PHE A 179 2.26 -4.40 -7.95
CA PHE A 179 2.69 -3.04 -7.66
C PHE A 179 2.76 -2.17 -8.94
N HIS A 180 3.24 -2.72 -10.05
CA HIS A 180 3.28 -2.04 -11.34
C HIS A 180 1.90 -1.79 -11.95
N ASP A 181 0.92 -2.67 -11.72
CA ASP A 181 -0.47 -2.40 -12.09
C ASP A 181 -0.95 -1.12 -11.42
N GLY A 182 -0.66 -0.96 -10.12
CA GLY A 182 -0.91 0.26 -9.36
C GLY A 182 -0.21 1.49 -9.92
N LEU A 183 1.04 1.35 -10.40
CA LEU A 183 1.75 2.47 -11.05
C LEU A 183 1.11 2.92 -12.37
N SER A 184 0.29 2.06 -12.99
CA SER A 184 -0.29 2.27 -14.31
C SER A 184 -1.75 2.71 -14.30
N THR A 185 -2.38 2.80 -13.12
CA THR A 185 -3.80 3.11 -12.97
C THR A 185 -4.05 4.23 -11.96
N THR A 186 -5.15 4.95 -12.18
CA THR A 186 -5.74 5.87 -11.20
C THR A 186 -7.10 5.36 -10.69
N ASP A 187 -7.60 4.25 -11.25
CA ASP A 187 -8.85 3.61 -10.80
C ASP A 187 -8.54 2.59 -9.70
N PRO A 188 -8.96 2.85 -8.45
CA PRO A 188 -8.69 1.95 -7.33
C PRO A 188 -9.41 0.59 -7.45
N ASN A 189 -10.48 0.49 -8.25
CA ASN A 189 -11.19 -0.78 -8.43
C ASN A 189 -10.31 -1.82 -9.13
N VAL A 190 -9.34 -1.40 -9.95
CA VAL A 190 -8.36 -2.30 -10.58
C VAL A 190 -7.60 -3.12 -9.53
N CYS A 191 -7.26 -2.50 -8.40
CA CYS A 191 -6.53 -3.17 -7.30
C CYS A 191 -7.41 -4.12 -6.47
N VAL A 192 -8.72 -4.15 -6.69
CA VAL A 192 -9.64 -5.09 -6.05
C VAL A 192 -10.08 -6.15 -7.07
N ASP A 193 -10.70 -5.72 -8.16
CA ASP A 193 -11.35 -6.59 -9.14
C ASP A 193 -10.38 -7.57 -9.79
N ARG A 194 -9.12 -7.16 -10.00
CA ARG A 194 -8.10 -8.02 -10.61
C ARG A 194 -7.72 -9.20 -9.73
N TYR A 195 -7.81 -9.08 -8.41
CA TYR A 195 -7.34 -10.10 -7.47
C TYR A 195 -8.49 -10.89 -6.83
N LEU A 196 -9.74 -10.56 -7.14
CA LEU A 196 -10.91 -11.34 -6.76
C LEU A 196 -11.35 -12.36 -7.82
N ASN A 197 -10.83 -12.26 -9.05
CA ASN A 197 -11.21 -13.08 -10.21
C ASN A 197 -10.03 -13.93 -10.72
#